data_AF-A0A8S0FZI0-F1
#
_entry.id   AF-A0A8S0FZI0-F1
#
_cell.length_a   1.000
_cell.length_b   1.000
_cell.length_c   1.000
_cell.angle_alpha   90.00
_cell.angle_beta   90.00
_cell.angle_gamma   90.00
#
_symmetry.space_group_name_H-M   'P 1'
#
loop_
_entity.id
_entity.type
_entity.pdbx_description
1 polymer ?
#
loop_
_entity_poly.entity_id
_entity_poly.type
_entity_poly.pdbx_seq_one_letter_code
_entity_poly.pdbx_strand_id
1 'polypeptide(L)'
;MLAEINREREAFLAAQQGSTSTELFTTIEGNYADAVRLLTTAHSVAFDGKATLFVAERTLQEGMSPEQAWAPWIAELDIYRQDCAHVDIISPEYFKEIGPLINTQINN
;
A
#
# COMPACT_ATOMS: atom_id res chain seq x y z
N MET A 1 -10.90 -4.68 7.95
CA MET A 1 -9.56 -4.06 8.04
C MET A 1 -8.51 -5.04 8.54
N LEU A 2 -8.55 -5.51 9.80
CA LEU A 2 -7.56 -6.46 10.36
C LEU A 2 -7.42 -7.78 9.58
N ALA A 3 -8.52 -8.33 9.06
CA ALA A 3 -8.48 -9.57 8.28
C ALA A 3 -7.75 -9.41 6.93
N GLU A 4 -7.77 -8.22 6.32
CA GLU A 4 -7.07 -7.97 5.07
C GLU A 4 -5.57 -7.82 5.31
N ILE A 5 -5.21 -7.06 6.35
CA ILE A 5 -3.83 -6.91 6.79
C ILE A 5 -3.23 -8.29 7.13
N ASN A 6 -3.94 -9.16 7.86
CA ASN A 6 -3.43 -10.50 8.14
C ASN A 6 -3.28 -11.37 6.88
N ARG A 7 -4.15 -11.23 5.87
CA ARG A 7 -3.99 -11.93 4.59
C ARG A 7 -2.77 -11.44 3.82
N GLU A 8 -2.56 -10.12 3.77
CA GLU A 8 -1.37 -9.53 3.16
C GLU A 8 -0.09 -9.97 3.86
N ARG A 9 -0.11 -10.07 5.20
CA ARG A 9 0.99 -10.62 6.00
C ARG A 9 1.34 -12.03 5.55
N GLU A 10 0.35 -12.91 5.48
CA GLU A 10 0.55 -14.32 5.12
C GLU A 10 1.08 -14.45 3.69
N ALA A 11 0.55 -13.69 2.74
CA ALA A 11 1.01 -13.66 1.36
C ALA A 11 2.47 -13.18 1.25
N PHE A 12 2.83 -12.13 1.99
CA PHE A 12 4.19 -11.59 2.02
C PHE A 12 5.19 -12.56 2.66
N LEU A 13 4.81 -13.19 3.78
CA LEU A 13 5.64 -14.20 4.45
C LEU A 13 5.84 -15.44 3.57
N ALA A 14 4.80 -15.88 2.86
CA ALA A 14 4.89 -17.00 1.92
C ALA A 14 5.86 -16.70 0.75
N ALA A 15 5.85 -15.47 0.24
CA ALA A 15 6.75 -15.05 -0.84
C ALA A 15 8.24 -15.00 -0.42
N GLN A 16 8.55 -14.86 0.88
CA GLN A 16 9.92 -14.69 1.37
C GLN A 16 10.56 -15.91 2.03
N GLN A 17 9.91 -17.10 2.05
CA GLN A 17 10.44 -18.33 2.66
C GLN A 17 11.77 -18.87 2.06
N GLY A 18 12.44 -18.13 1.17
CA GLY A 18 13.75 -18.46 0.58
C GLY A 18 14.92 -17.55 0.96
N SER A 19 14.73 -16.54 1.82
CA SER A 19 15.82 -15.63 2.26
C SER A 19 16.63 -16.25 3.43
N THR A 20 17.91 -15.88 3.58
CA THR A 20 18.92 -16.64 4.36
C THR A 20 19.23 -16.12 5.77
N SER A 21 18.59 -15.05 6.25
CA SER A 21 18.95 -14.44 7.55
C SER A 21 17.77 -14.35 8.52
N THR A 22 17.73 -15.28 9.49
CA THR A 22 16.71 -15.37 10.56
C THR A 22 16.54 -14.07 11.36
N GLU A 23 17.61 -13.30 11.53
CA GLU A 23 17.59 -12.03 12.26
C GLU A 23 16.82 -10.95 11.48
N LEU A 24 17.06 -10.85 10.15
CA LEU A 24 16.27 -9.95 9.29
C LEU A 24 14.79 -10.33 9.28
N PHE A 25 14.46 -11.63 9.26
CA PHE A 25 13.06 -12.07 9.34
C PHE A 25 12.38 -11.70 10.65
N THR A 26 13.08 -11.88 11.78
CA THR A 26 12.51 -11.56 13.10
C THR A 26 12.21 -10.07 13.21
N THR A 27 13.09 -9.21 12.68
CA THR A 27 12.84 -7.76 12.61
C THR A 27 11.68 -7.42 11.68
N ILE A 28 11.59 -8.05 10.50
CA ILE A 28 10.48 -7.83 9.56
C ILE A 28 9.13 -8.22 10.18
N GLU A 29 9.06 -9.39 10.82
CA GLU A 29 7.85 -9.85 11.49
C GLU A 29 7.45 -8.93 12.66
N GLY A 30 8.42 -8.51 13.48
CA GLY A 30 8.19 -7.57 14.57
C GLY A 30 7.65 -6.24 14.08
N ASN A 31 8.27 -5.66 13.05
CA ASN A 31 7.81 -4.42 12.42
C ASN A 31 6.40 -4.54 11.86
N TYR A 32 6.06 -5.70 11.27
CA TYR A 32 4.71 -5.93 10.75
C TYR A 32 3.68 -5.97 11.87
N ALA A 33 3.95 -6.73 12.94
CA ALA A 33 3.06 -6.83 14.09
C ALA A 33 2.82 -5.46 14.74
N ASP A 34 3.87 -4.66 14.87
CA ASP A 34 3.74 -3.28 15.37
C ASP A 34 2.99 -2.37 14.41
N ALA A 35 3.22 -2.47 13.11
CA ALA A 35 2.48 -1.71 12.10
C ALA A 35 0.98 -2.02 12.17
N VAL A 36 0.58 -3.29 12.26
CA VAL A 36 -0.84 -3.67 12.43
C VAL A 36 -1.43 -3.04 13.68
N ARG A 37 -0.72 -3.13 14.81
CA ARG A 37 -1.16 -2.55 16.09
C ARG A 37 -1.32 -1.03 15.98
N LEU A 38 -0.36 -0.33 15.40
CA LEU A 38 -0.41 1.12 15.23
C LEU A 38 -1.54 1.54 14.29
N LEU A 39 -1.74 0.82 13.19
CA LEU A 39 -2.80 1.08 12.22
C LEU A 39 -4.20 0.95 12.83
N THR A 40 -4.41 0.04 13.81
CA THR A 40 -5.72 -0.07 14.49
C THR A 40 -6.12 1.15 15.31
N THR A 41 -5.16 1.98 15.72
CA THR A 41 -5.40 3.21 16.49
C THR A 41 -5.11 4.48 15.69
N ALA A 42 -4.73 4.34 14.42
CA ALA A 42 -4.36 5.46 13.58
C ALA A 42 -5.60 6.28 13.21
N HIS A 43 -5.44 7.60 13.22
CA HIS A 43 -6.46 8.54 12.79
C HIS A 43 -5.89 9.42 11.68
N SER A 44 -6.65 9.55 10.59
CA SER A 44 -6.30 10.41 9.47
C SER A 44 -6.50 11.88 9.86
N VAL A 45 -5.62 12.74 9.36
CA VAL A 45 -5.71 14.20 9.49
C VAL A 45 -5.90 14.78 8.09
N ALA A 46 -6.68 15.85 7.98
CA ALA A 46 -6.90 16.52 6.70
C ALA A 46 -5.60 17.15 6.17
N PHE A 47 -5.40 17.00 4.87
CA PHE A 47 -4.29 17.53 4.09
C PHE A 47 -4.86 18.38 2.96
N ASP A 48 -4.62 19.70 3.04
CA ASP A 48 -5.12 20.70 2.09
C ASP A 48 -4.23 20.83 0.83
N GLY A 49 -3.71 19.70 0.36
CA GLY A 49 -2.81 19.66 -0.78
C GLY A 49 -3.20 18.59 -1.78
N LYS A 50 -2.44 18.57 -2.86
CA LYS A 50 -2.56 17.56 -3.90
C LYS A 50 -1.74 16.32 -3.57
N ALA A 51 -2.35 15.15 -3.64
CA ALA A 51 -1.69 13.87 -3.51
C ALA A 51 -1.87 13.03 -4.78
N THR A 52 -0.95 12.11 -5.02
CA THR A 52 -1.05 11.08 -6.06
C THR A 52 -1.18 9.72 -5.39
N LEU A 53 -2.22 8.96 -5.76
CA LEU A 53 -2.52 7.64 -5.23
C LEU A 53 -2.44 6.58 -6.32
N PHE A 54 -1.65 5.54 -6.07
CA PHE A 54 -1.62 4.33 -6.89
C PHE A 54 -2.49 3.26 -6.20
N VAL A 55 -3.48 2.71 -6.91
CA VAL A 55 -4.48 1.79 -6.37
C VAL A 55 -4.25 0.39 -6.94
N ALA A 56 -4.06 -0.59 -6.06
CA ALA A 56 -4.03 -2.01 -6.39
C ALA A 56 -5.47 -2.53 -6.52
N GLU A 57 -5.94 -2.75 -7.75
CA GLU A 57 -7.34 -3.10 -8.01
C GLU A 57 -7.71 -4.50 -7.50
N ARG A 58 -6.78 -5.46 -7.48
CA ARG A 58 -7.09 -6.85 -7.10
C ARG A 58 -7.40 -7.04 -5.62
N THR A 59 -6.93 -6.12 -4.78
CA THR A 59 -7.17 -6.10 -3.33
C THR A 59 -8.12 -4.98 -2.92
N LEU A 60 -8.69 -4.25 -3.88
CA LEU A 60 -9.69 -3.25 -3.59
C LEU A 60 -10.99 -3.93 -3.15
N GLN A 61 -11.56 -3.48 -2.03
CA GLN A 61 -12.81 -4.05 -1.53
C GLN A 61 -13.97 -3.71 -2.47
N GLU A 62 -14.82 -4.69 -2.77
CA GLU A 62 -16.00 -4.47 -3.60
C GLU A 62 -16.87 -3.35 -3.02
N GLY A 63 -17.23 -2.38 -3.87
CA GLY A 63 -18.04 -1.22 -3.50
C GLY A 63 -17.27 -0.07 -2.83
N MET A 64 -15.96 -0.20 -2.59
CA MET A 64 -15.13 0.89 -2.10
C MET A 64 -14.59 1.74 -3.27
N SER A 65 -14.88 3.03 -3.27
CA SER A 65 -14.27 4.00 -4.18
C SER A 65 -13.10 4.70 -3.46
N PRO A 66 -11.86 4.60 -3.98
CA PRO A 66 -10.71 5.32 -3.42
C PRO A 66 -10.94 6.84 -3.37
N GLU A 67 -11.63 7.39 -4.37
CA GLU A 67 -12.01 8.81 -4.44
C GLU A 67 -12.85 9.20 -3.22
N GLN A 68 -13.89 8.41 -2.92
CA GLN A 68 -14.79 8.66 -1.78
C GLN A 68 -14.12 8.38 -0.43
N ALA A 69 -13.27 7.36 -0.38
CA ALA A 69 -12.55 7.00 0.83
C ALA A 69 -11.63 8.16 1.25
N TRP A 70 -10.92 8.78 0.31
CA TRP A 70 -9.95 9.84 0.61
C TRP A 70 -10.50 11.27 0.60
N ALA A 71 -11.69 11.50 0.04
CA ALA A 71 -12.31 12.83 -0.05
C ALA A 71 -12.36 13.64 1.27
N PRO A 72 -12.57 13.03 2.46
CA PRO A 72 -12.57 13.80 3.71
C PRO A 72 -11.19 14.31 4.15
N TRP A 73 -10.10 13.75 3.59
CA TRP A 73 -8.75 13.97 4.09
C TRP A 73 -7.81 14.59 3.06
N ILE A 74 -8.12 14.55 1.77
CA ILE A 74 -7.24 15.07 0.72
C ILE A 74 -8.04 16.03 -0.17
N ALA A 75 -7.54 17.26 -0.33
CA ALA A 75 -8.19 18.28 -1.14
C ALA A 75 -8.18 17.94 -2.64
N GLU A 76 -7.03 17.51 -3.17
CA GLU A 76 -6.87 17.13 -4.57
C GLU A 76 -6.18 15.76 -4.68
N LEU A 77 -6.77 14.84 -5.45
CA LEU A 77 -6.25 13.47 -5.55
C LEU A 77 -6.20 13.01 -7.00
N ASP A 78 -5.00 12.75 -7.51
CA ASP A 78 -4.79 12.04 -8.77
C ASP A 78 -4.72 10.54 -8.51
N ILE A 79 -5.54 9.76 -9.19
CA ILE A 79 -5.63 8.31 -8.98
C ILE A 79 -5.16 7.55 -10.21
N TYR A 80 -4.21 6.63 -9.99
CA TYR A 80 -3.69 5.70 -10.98
C TYR A 80 -3.99 4.28 -10.55
N ARG A 81 -4.75 3.55 -11.36
CA ARG A 81 -5.15 2.17 -11.03
C ARG A 81 -4.18 1.18 -11.66
N GLN A 82 -3.88 0.11 -10.93
CA GLN A 82 -2.94 -0.94 -11.29
C GLN A 82 -3.62 -2.28 -11.08
N ASP A 83 -3.61 -3.16 -12.09
CA ASP A 83 -4.16 -4.51 -11.98
C ASP A 83 -3.21 -5.45 -11.21
N CYS A 84 -2.94 -5.09 -9.96
CA CYS A 84 -2.05 -5.82 -9.05
C CYS A 84 -2.71 -6.01 -7.69
N ALA A 85 -2.15 -6.92 -6.87
CA ALA A 85 -2.47 -6.96 -5.45
C ALA A 85 -1.63 -5.93 -4.67
N HIS A 86 -2.05 -5.56 -3.47
CA HIS A 86 -1.29 -4.63 -2.61
C HIS A 86 0.17 -5.06 -2.40
N VAL A 87 0.41 -6.37 -2.24
CA VAL A 87 1.77 -6.91 -2.07
C VAL A 87 2.66 -6.75 -3.30
N ASP A 88 2.06 -6.62 -4.49
CA ASP A 88 2.77 -6.54 -5.77
C ASP A 88 2.92 -5.10 -6.27
N ILE A 89 2.21 -4.13 -5.69
CA ILE A 89 2.20 -2.72 -6.15
C ILE A 89 3.60 -2.09 -6.12
N ILE A 90 4.48 -2.60 -5.26
CA ILE A 90 5.88 -2.16 -5.15
C ILE A 90 6.87 -3.12 -5.83
N SER A 91 6.39 -4.10 -6.59
CA SER A 91 7.27 -5.05 -7.27
C SER A 91 7.95 -4.41 -8.50
N PRO A 92 9.13 -4.91 -8.90
CA PRO A 92 9.84 -4.38 -10.06
C PRO A 92 9.03 -4.40 -11.37
N GLU A 93 8.07 -5.32 -11.50
CA GLU A 93 7.24 -5.42 -12.69
C GLU A 93 6.30 -4.22 -12.81
N TYR A 94 5.52 -3.94 -11.77
CA TYR A 94 4.60 -2.79 -11.76
C TYR A 94 5.33 -1.45 -11.68
N PHE A 95 6.53 -1.41 -11.11
CA PHE A 95 7.37 -0.20 -11.13
C PHE A 95 7.81 0.23 -12.54
N LYS A 96 7.76 -0.65 -13.55
CA LYS A 96 7.97 -0.24 -14.95
C LYS A 96 6.89 0.72 -15.43
N GLU A 97 5.68 0.60 -14.89
CA GLU A 97 4.54 1.48 -15.21
C GLU A 97 4.45 2.64 -14.21
N ILE A 98 4.57 2.37 -12.91
CA ILE A 98 4.48 3.36 -11.85
C ILE A 98 5.66 4.34 -11.87
N GLY A 99 6.88 3.86 -12.13
CA GLY A 99 8.11 4.66 -12.09
C GLY A 99 8.07 5.89 -13.01
N PRO A 100 7.74 5.74 -14.30
CA PRO A 100 7.57 6.87 -15.22
C PRO A 100 6.47 7.86 -14.77
N LEU A 101 5.38 7.38 -14.16
CA LEU A 101 4.31 8.23 -13.64
C LEU A 101 4.79 9.06 -12.45
N ILE A 102 5.51 8.46 -11.50
CA ILE A 102 6.13 9.19 -10.39
C ILE A 102 7.08 10.27 -10.92
N ASN A 103 7.94 9.92 -11.88
CA ASN A 103 8.88 10.88 -12.47
C ASN A 103 8.16 12.05 -13.14
N THR A 104 7.01 11.80 -13.77
CA THR A 104 6.18 12.85 -14.40
C THR A 104 5.55 13.75 -13.34
N GLN A 105 5.05 13.19 -12.23
CA GLN A 105 4.39 13.96 -11.18
C GLN A 105 5.36 14.82 -10.35
N ILE A 106 6.60 14.37 -10.18
CA ILE A 106 7.61 15.10 -9.39
C ILE A 106 8.29 16.21 -10.20
N ASN A 107 8.48 16.02 -11.51
CA ASN A 107 9.21 16.97 -12.35
C ASN A 107 8.30 17.93 -13.14
N ASN A 108 6.98 17.87 -12.92
CA ASN A 108 6.01 18.80 -13.51
C ASN A 108 5.94 20.11 -12.73
#